data_AF-A0A6B2E5S7-F1
#
_entry.id   AF-A0A6B2E5S7-F1
#
_cell.length_a   1.000
_cell.length_b   1.000
_cell.length_c   1.000
_cell.angle_alpha   90.00
_cell.angle_beta   90.00
_cell.angle_gamma   90.00
#
_symmetry.space_group_name_H-M   'P 1'
#
loop_
_entity.id
_entity.type
_entity.pdbx_description
1 polymer ?
#
loop_
_entity_poly.entity_id
_entity_poly.type
_entity_poly.pdbx_seq_one_letter_code
_entity_poly.pdbx_strand_id
1 'polypeptide(L)'
;MTRQELEFSFAGLVLDRMGSITGELGELLAALEIDVEPGLAGWTGAAREEYARAKREWARAAERMPGSLARARAAVEELETSSRA
;
A
#
# COMPACT_ATOMS: atom_id res chain seq x y z
N MET A 1 -7.98 21.83 -23.06
CA MET A 1 -7.36 20.68 -22.38
C MET A 1 -6.82 19.74 -23.45
N THR A 2 -5.52 19.44 -23.44
CA THR A 2 -4.87 18.53 -24.39
C THR A 2 -5.09 17.08 -23.95
N ARG A 3 -4.88 16.13 -24.87
CA ARG A 3 -4.91 14.69 -24.55
C ARG A 3 -3.93 14.33 -23.44
N GLN A 4 -2.78 14.99 -23.43
CA GLN A 4 -1.72 14.77 -22.46
C GLN A 4 -2.12 15.25 -21.05
N GLU A 5 -2.78 16.40 -20.93
CA GLU A 5 -3.31 16.89 -19.65
C GLU A 5 -4.36 15.93 -19.06
N LEU A 6 -5.17 15.29 -19.92
CA LEU A 6 -6.11 14.23 -19.51
C LEU A 6 -5.40 12.98 -18.99
N GLU A 7 -4.34 12.55 -19.67
CA GLU A 7 -3.55 11.37 -19.28
C GLU A 7 -2.87 11.56 -17.91
N PHE A 8 -2.30 12.74 -17.64
CA PHE A 8 -1.72 13.06 -16.33
C PHE A 8 -2.78 13.20 -15.23
N SER A 9 -3.92 13.82 -15.53
CA SER A 9 -5.06 13.87 -14.58
C SER A 9 -5.54 12.48 -14.21
N PHE A 10 -5.62 11.57 -15.18
CA PHE A 10 -5.99 10.18 -14.95
C PHE A 10 -4.95 9.43 -14.10
N ALA A 11 -3.65 9.64 -14.38
CA ALA A 11 -2.58 9.06 -13.57
C ALA A 11 -2.66 9.49 -12.09
N GLY A 12 -2.96 10.77 -11.82
CA GLY A 12 -3.21 11.27 -10.47
C GLY A 12 -4.36 10.54 -9.77
N LEU A 13 -5.49 10.39 -10.45
CA LEU A 13 -6.67 9.68 -9.92
C LEU A 13 -6.38 8.20 -9.62
N VAL A 14 -5.61 7.52 -10.48
CA VAL A 14 -5.18 6.14 -10.24
C VAL A 14 -4.31 6.07 -8.98
N LEU A 15 -3.35 6.97 -8.81
CA LEU A 15 -2.48 7.01 -7.63
C LEU A 15 -3.26 7.31 -6.34
N ASP A 16 -4.26 8.17 -6.38
CA ASP A 16 -5.15 8.44 -5.23
C ASP A 16 -5.96 7.19 -4.85
N ARG A 17 -6.50 6.47 -5.85
CA ARG A 17 -7.21 5.21 -5.60
C ARG A 17 -6.30 4.15 -5.01
N MET A 18 -5.08 4.00 -5.54
CA MET A 18 -4.08 3.08 -4.97
C MET A 18 -3.73 3.45 -3.54
N GLY A 19 -3.63 4.74 -3.21
CA GLY A 19 -3.44 5.22 -1.85
C GLY A 19 -4.58 4.80 -0.91
N SER A 20 -5.83 4.97 -1.35
CA SER A 20 -7.01 4.55 -0.59
C SER A 20 -7.02 3.04 -0.33
N ILE A 21 -6.79 2.23 -1.37
CA ILE A 21 -6.71 0.76 -1.26
C ILE A 21 -5.59 0.34 -0.31
N THR A 22 -4.46 1.05 -0.33
CA THR A 22 -3.34 0.77 0.58
C THR A 22 -3.71 1.03 2.03
N GLY A 23 -4.47 2.10 2.30
CA GLY A 23 -5.03 2.38 3.63
C GLY A 23 -6.01 1.31 4.08
N GLU A 24 -6.99 0.99 3.24
CA GLU A 24 -7.99 -0.08 3.49
C GLU A 24 -7.30 -1.43 3.77
N LEU A 25 -6.25 -1.77 3.03
CA LEU A 25 -5.46 -2.99 3.27
C LEU A 25 -4.79 -2.99 4.65
N GLY A 26 -4.25 -1.85 5.08
CA GLY A 26 -3.65 -1.71 6.42
C GLY A 26 -4.68 -1.93 7.53
N GLU A 27 -5.89 -1.39 7.37
CA GLU A 27 -6.99 -1.59 8.32
C GLU A 27 -7.43 -3.05 8.38
N LEU A 28 -7.56 -3.72 7.22
CA LEU A 28 -7.91 -5.15 7.16
C LEU A 28 -6.85 -6.04 7.81
N LEU A 29 -5.56 -5.72 7.65
CA LEU A 29 -4.47 -6.44 8.31
C LEU A 29 -4.52 -6.23 9.84
N ALA A 30 -4.79 -5.02 10.31
CA ALA A 30 -4.96 -4.75 11.74
C ALA A 30 -6.16 -5.51 12.33
N ALA A 31 -7.28 -5.57 11.60
CA ALA A 31 -8.45 -6.35 12.00
C ALA A 31 -8.14 -7.85 12.10
N LEU A 32 -7.43 -8.40 11.09
CA LEU A 32 -6.98 -9.79 11.12
C LEU A 32 -6.13 -10.09 12.36
N GLU A 33 -5.21 -9.18 12.72
CA GLU A 33 -4.36 -9.36 13.90
C GLU A 33 -5.18 -9.37 15.20
N ILE A 34 -6.15 -8.46 15.35
CA ILE A 34 -7.06 -8.41 16.50
C ILE A 34 -7.82 -9.72 16.69
N ASP A 35 -8.29 -10.32 15.59
CA ASP A 35 -9.08 -11.55 15.64
C ASP A 35 -8.21 -12.80 15.91
N VAL A 36 -6.98 -12.83 15.39
CA VAL A 36 -6.10 -14.01 15.46
C VAL A 36 -5.28 -14.06 16.75
N GLU A 37 -4.78 -12.92 17.23
CA GLU A 37 -3.84 -12.88 18.35
C GLU A 37 -4.34 -13.55 19.65
N PRO A 38 -5.63 -13.42 20.05
CA PRO A 38 -6.16 -14.10 21.23
C PRO A 38 -6.07 -15.64 21.15
N GLY A 39 -6.12 -16.20 19.93
CA GLY A 39 -6.09 -17.64 19.69
C GLY A 39 -4.68 -18.26 19.69
N LEU A 40 -3.63 -17.44 19.58
CA LEU A 40 -2.26 -17.93 19.38
C LEU A 40 -1.75 -18.80 20.53
N ALA A 41 -2.21 -18.58 21.77
CA ALA A 41 -1.80 -19.37 22.92
C ALA A 41 -2.16 -20.86 22.77
N GLY A 42 -3.23 -21.18 22.02
CA GLY A 42 -3.64 -22.55 21.73
C GLY A 42 -2.92 -23.19 20.55
N TRP A 43 -2.06 -22.46 19.85
CA TRP A 43 -1.39 -22.95 18.65
C TRP A 43 -0.08 -23.67 18.98
N THR A 44 0.31 -24.57 18.09
CA THR A 44 1.64 -25.21 18.16
C THR A 44 2.75 -24.17 18.02
N GLY A 45 3.97 -24.49 18.48
CA GLY A 45 5.12 -23.60 18.36
C GLY A 45 5.40 -23.20 16.90
N ALA A 46 5.42 -24.18 16.00
CA ALA A 46 5.63 -23.95 14.57
C ALA A 46 4.56 -23.02 13.97
N ALA A 47 3.27 -23.21 14.29
CA ALA A 47 2.22 -22.35 13.77
C ALA A 47 2.36 -20.88 14.24
N ARG A 48 2.78 -20.66 15.49
CA ARG A 48 3.05 -19.32 16.02
C ARG A 48 4.25 -18.66 15.33
N GLU A 49 5.30 -19.42 15.06
CA GLU A 49 6.47 -18.93 14.33
C GLU A 49 6.10 -18.50 12.90
N GLU A 50 5.28 -19.28 12.21
CA GLU A 50 4.83 -18.93 10.86
C GLU A 50 3.88 -17.75 10.82
N TYR A 51 2.99 -17.63 11.79
CA TYR A 51 2.20 -16.42 11.96
C TYR A 51 3.10 -15.20 12.20
N ALA A 52 4.10 -15.30 13.09
CA ALA A 52 5.01 -14.21 13.35
C ALA A 52 5.84 -13.82 12.12
N ARG A 53 6.24 -14.79 11.29
CA ARG A 53 6.91 -14.52 10.01
C ARG A 53 5.97 -13.79 9.05
N ALA A 54 4.78 -14.34 8.82
CA ALA A 54 3.78 -13.73 7.93
C ALA A 54 3.43 -12.31 8.38
N LYS A 55 3.26 -12.09 9.69
CA LYS A 55 3.01 -10.78 10.29
C LYS A 55 4.06 -9.74 9.94
N ARG A 56 5.34 -10.12 10.05
CA ARG A 56 6.43 -9.22 9.66
C ARG A 56 6.43 -8.94 8.16
N GLU A 57 6.09 -9.92 7.32
CA GLU A 57 6.11 -9.76 5.87
C GLU A 57 5.01 -8.82 5.38
N TRP A 58 3.76 -9.01 5.82
CA TRP A 58 2.67 -8.12 5.44
C TRP A 58 2.85 -6.71 6.03
N ALA A 59 3.34 -6.59 7.26
CA ALA A 59 3.59 -5.28 7.88
C ALA A 59 4.63 -4.49 7.08
N ARG A 60 5.75 -5.14 6.73
CA ARG A 60 6.76 -4.54 5.86
C ARG A 60 6.21 -4.17 4.48
N ALA A 61 5.29 -4.95 3.92
CA ALA A 61 4.68 -4.63 2.64
C ALA A 61 3.77 -3.39 2.74
N ALA A 62 2.92 -3.34 3.76
CA ALA A 62 2.03 -2.23 4.04
C ALA A 62 2.82 -0.93 4.31
N GLU A 63 3.90 -0.99 5.09
CA GLU A 63 4.77 0.18 5.37
C GLU A 63 5.49 0.72 4.12
N ARG A 64 5.90 -0.14 3.18
CA ARG A 64 6.61 0.27 1.97
C ARG A 64 5.70 0.93 0.92
N MET A 65 4.41 0.60 0.92
CA MET A 65 3.51 0.98 -0.15
C MET A 65 3.26 2.50 -0.22
N PRO A 66 2.98 3.22 0.89
CA PRO A 66 2.82 4.68 0.87
C PRO A 66 4.04 5.41 0.28
N GLY A 67 5.24 5.02 0.70
CA GLY A 67 6.47 5.61 0.18
C GLY A 67 6.70 5.32 -1.31
N SER A 68 6.24 4.17 -1.80
CA SER A 68 6.33 3.81 -3.23
C SER A 68 5.34 4.61 -4.07
N LEU A 69 4.12 4.82 -3.58
CA LEU A 69 3.12 5.68 -4.21
C LEU A 69 3.54 7.15 -4.23
N ALA A 70 4.17 7.64 -3.15
CA ALA A 70 4.71 8.99 -3.10
C ALA A 70 5.79 9.22 -4.17
N ARG A 71 6.71 8.26 -4.35
CA ARG A 71 7.71 8.34 -5.42
C ARG A 71 7.08 8.28 -6.81
N ALA A 72 6.07 7.44 -7.01
CA ALA A 72 5.36 7.36 -8.28
C ALA A 72 4.66 8.69 -8.62
N ARG A 73 4.05 9.35 -7.62
CA ARG A 73 3.45 10.68 -7.78
C ARG A 73 4.48 11.73 -8.19
N ALA A 74 5.60 11.80 -7.48
CA ALA A 74 6.67 12.75 -7.81
C ALA A 74 7.18 12.55 -9.25
N ALA A 75 7.35 11.31 -9.69
CA ALA A 75 7.76 11.00 -11.06
C ALA A 75 6.72 11.45 -12.11
N VAL A 76 5.42 11.27 -11.83
CA VAL A 76 4.35 11.73 -12.73
C VAL A 76 4.33 13.26 -12.84
N GLU A 77 4.51 13.97 -11.72
CA GLU A 77 4.57 15.43 -11.68
C GLU A 77 5.79 15.99 -12.44
N GLU A 78 6.95 15.32 -12.33
CA GLU A 78 8.16 15.66 -13.07
C GLU A 78 7.98 15.46 -14.59
N LEU A 79 7.35 14.35 -15.00
CA LEU A 79 7.03 14.09 -16.40
C LEU A 79 6.04 15.12 -16.97
N GLU A 80 5.03 15.48 -16.21
CA GLU A 80 4.06 16.51 -16.60
C GLU A 80 4.77 17.86 -16.81
N THR A 81 5.61 18.27 -15.87
CA THR A 81 6.40 19.50 -15.94
C THR A 81 7.33 19.50 -17.15
N SER A 82 8.07 18.42 -17.35
CA SER A 82 9.03 18.26 -18.45
C SER A 82 8.36 18.23 -19.82
N SER A 83 7.10 17.78 -19.89
CA SER A 83 6.35 17.71 -21.14
C SER A 83 5.75 19.04 -21.61
N ARG A 84 5.71 20.05 -20.72
CA ARG A 84 5.19 21.39 -20.99
C ARG A 84 6.29 22.40 -21.34
N ALA A 85 7.56 22.05 -21.09
CA ALA A 85 8.75 22.85 -21.38
C ALA A 85 9.19 22.70 -22.85
#